data_AF-A0A4R1HQU8-F1
#
_entry.id   AF-A0A4R1HQU8-F1
#
_cell.length_a   1.000
_cell.length_b   1.000
_cell.length_c   1.000
_cell.angle_alpha   90.00
_cell.angle_beta   90.00
_cell.angle_gamma   90.00
#
_symmetry.space_group_name_H-M   'P 1'
#
loop_
_entity.id
_entity.type
_entity.pdbx_description
1 polymer ?
#
loop_
_entity_poly.entity_id
_entity_poly.type
_entity_poly.pdbx_seq_one_letter_code
_entity_poly.pdbx_strand_id
1 'polypeptide(L)'
;MTDRFAPRAVVRVAGTLLAADVSARLLSVRYDNNTDLADMVTLVLDDSDHRFVDGSLFDIGHRLELSMGYGSALQEMMRGRIASIAPSFPAGGAATLTVTAYDLSQRLRHDTVTRPPWQGVNDAVIAARIAGEAGLVPVVDPSRFDHERKLPHEGTDWEFLQRRARANHFDLFVRGEELHFHHPRPQTEARVLEWGATLAGFTPRLSAAAQAGTQVVRGFDDGLGRAVVGVASAADLGLEQLAEKLGDTVVESLVGAGLRIARGEAVTSPLDAATLARSLLEEISEGLYEGSGETVGDPGLRAGDQVEIRGVGKRFSGRYRLRQVTHTYDGGGYRTSFEVSQRWGTSLTQLLRSSTSDTAAPGQAPTHAGVVVGVVVAVDPESHRVEVELPGRSEEDRTDPVPCVALGAGPGRGVEFLPSVNDQVLVAFLDGRLATPVVLGSLWTEAEPPSGTADVRRIRTTAHTVTLDDTEGKEQVVISDKGGSTVTMSHDGTVTVRARHGLVLDAGDGDAAITARNVTVTVAADGHMDVDRKA
;
A
#
# COMPACT_ATOMS: atom_id res chain seq x y z
N MET A 1 21.04 -0.94 51.93
CA MET A 1 21.37 -2.25 51.32
C MET A 1 20.25 -2.59 50.34
N THR A 2 20.58 -2.57 49.04
CA THR A 2 19.92 -3.30 47.93
C THR A 2 18.38 -3.27 47.82
N ASP A 3 17.84 -2.10 47.47
CA ASP A 3 16.48 -1.95 46.88
C ASP A 3 16.41 -2.40 45.40
N ARG A 4 17.50 -3.00 44.89
CA ARG A 4 17.75 -3.26 43.46
C ARG A 4 17.04 -4.50 42.92
N PHE A 5 16.38 -5.29 43.76
CA PHE A 5 15.77 -6.58 43.40
C PHE A 5 14.31 -6.73 43.82
N ALA A 6 13.63 -5.64 44.21
CA ALA A 6 12.19 -5.66 44.49
C ALA A 6 11.42 -5.24 43.22
N PRO A 7 10.96 -6.19 42.37
CA PRO A 7 10.20 -5.84 41.18
C PRO A 7 8.85 -5.22 41.56
N ARG A 8 8.48 -4.17 40.85
CA ARG A 8 7.25 -3.43 41.08
C ARG A 8 6.61 -3.02 39.76
N ALA A 9 5.31 -3.26 39.65
CA ALA A 9 4.46 -2.74 38.59
C ALA A 9 3.48 -1.72 39.19
N VAL A 10 3.35 -0.57 38.53
CA VAL A 10 2.40 0.49 38.90
C VAL A 10 1.48 0.71 37.72
N VAL A 11 0.19 0.56 37.97
CA VAL A 11 -0.88 0.82 37.00
C VAL A 11 -1.66 2.05 37.46
N ARG A 12 -1.95 2.96 36.53
CA ARG A 12 -2.87 4.08 36.72
C ARG A 12 -4.05 3.91 35.77
N VAL A 13 -5.26 4.13 36.28
CA VAL A 13 -6.48 4.07 35.48
C VAL A 13 -7.23 5.38 35.62
N ALA A 14 -7.66 5.96 34.49
CA ALA A 14 -8.28 7.28 34.42
C ALA A 14 -7.47 8.38 35.15
N GLY A 15 -6.13 8.33 35.07
CA GLY A 15 -5.21 9.28 35.71
C GLY A 15 -5.04 9.10 37.22
N THR A 16 -5.78 8.18 37.85
CA THR A 16 -5.69 7.90 39.29
C THR A 16 -4.79 6.70 39.53
N LEU A 17 -3.88 6.81 40.50
CA LEU A 17 -3.09 5.66 40.95
C LEU A 17 -4.05 4.61 41.51
N LEU A 18 -3.90 3.35 41.09
CA LEU A 18 -4.62 2.27 41.75
C LEU A 18 -4.37 2.36 43.25
N ALA A 19 -5.46 2.41 44.03
CA ALA A 19 -5.38 2.43 45.47
C ALA A 19 -4.69 1.14 45.95
N ALA A 20 -4.05 1.20 47.12
CA ALA A 20 -3.22 0.11 47.64
C ALA A 20 -4.00 -1.22 47.77
N ASP A 21 -5.32 -1.14 48.00
CA ASP A 21 -6.25 -2.27 48.02
C ASP A 21 -6.40 -2.94 46.66
N VAL A 22 -6.36 -2.17 45.56
CA VAL A 22 -6.45 -2.71 44.20
C VAL A 22 -5.10 -3.27 43.73
N SER A 23 -3.98 -2.61 44.04
CA SER A 23 -2.65 -3.13 43.71
C SER A 23 -2.34 -4.46 44.40
N ALA A 24 -2.88 -4.69 45.60
CA ALA A 24 -2.72 -5.96 46.33
C ALA A 24 -3.47 -7.14 45.67
N ARG A 25 -4.48 -6.86 44.84
CA ARG A 25 -5.27 -7.86 44.10
C ARG A 25 -4.76 -8.13 42.69
N LEU A 26 -3.68 -7.48 42.28
CA LEU A 26 -3.07 -7.67 40.98
C LEU A 26 -2.25 -8.98 40.98
N LEU A 27 -2.76 -10.01 40.30
CA LEU A 27 -2.14 -11.33 40.25
C LEU A 27 -1.01 -11.39 39.22
N SER A 28 -1.22 -10.78 38.06
CA SER A 28 -0.19 -10.67 37.03
C SER A 28 -0.36 -9.44 36.15
N VAL A 29 0.78 -8.96 35.66
CA VAL A 29 0.88 -7.92 34.62
C VAL A 29 1.72 -8.49 33.49
N ARG A 30 1.16 -8.49 32.29
CA ARG A 30 1.87 -8.83 31.07
C ARG A 30 1.84 -7.63 30.13
N TYR A 31 3.00 -7.23 29.64
CA TYR A 31 3.15 -6.19 28.63
C TYR A 31 3.84 -6.78 27.41
N ASP A 32 3.10 -6.88 26.31
CA ASP A 32 3.55 -7.35 25.01
C ASP A 32 3.87 -6.14 24.13
N ASN A 33 5.15 -5.95 23.82
CA ASN A 33 5.64 -4.91 22.93
C ASN A 33 6.12 -5.51 21.61
N ASN A 34 5.63 -4.99 20.49
CA ASN A 34 5.83 -5.59 19.17
C ASN A 34 6.10 -4.50 18.12
N THR A 35 6.96 -4.78 17.13
CA THR A 35 7.19 -3.85 16.01
C THR A 35 6.02 -3.82 15.02
N ASP A 36 5.33 -4.94 14.85
CA ASP A 36 4.33 -5.15 13.80
C ASP A 36 2.90 -4.91 14.31
N LEU A 37 2.65 -5.22 15.59
CA LEU A 37 1.34 -5.12 16.24
C LEU A 37 1.27 -3.92 17.20
N ALA A 38 0.06 -3.54 17.62
CA ALA A 38 -0.12 -2.59 18.71
C ALA A 38 0.43 -3.19 20.01
N ASP A 39 1.04 -2.35 20.82
CA ASP A 39 1.48 -2.74 22.16
C ASP A 39 0.26 -3.04 23.03
N MET A 40 0.36 -4.11 23.83
CA MET A 40 -0.76 -4.64 24.60
C MET A 40 -0.36 -4.86 26.05
N VAL A 41 -1.23 -4.47 26.97
CA VAL A 41 -1.14 -4.80 28.39
C VAL A 41 -2.30 -5.70 28.77
N THR A 42 -1.99 -6.80 29.44
CA THR A 42 -2.96 -7.70 30.06
C THR A 42 -2.74 -7.68 31.57
N LEU A 43 -3.78 -7.30 32.31
CA LEU A 43 -3.83 -7.34 33.77
C LEU A 43 -4.74 -8.47 34.20
N VAL A 44 -4.30 -9.30 35.13
CA VAL A 44 -5.15 -10.31 35.79
C VAL A 44 -5.30 -9.92 37.24
N LEU A 45 -6.54 -9.72 37.68
CA LEU A 45 -6.88 -9.34 39.06
C LEU A 45 -7.68 -10.44 39.75
N ASP A 46 -7.47 -10.60 41.04
CA ASP A 46 -8.36 -11.35 41.93
C ASP A 46 -9.64 -10.54 42.17
N ASP A 47 -10.76 -11.08 41.69
CA ASP A 47 -12.08 -10.49 41.85
C ASP A 47 -13.04 -11.43 42.58
N SER A 48 -12.54 -12.11 43.63
CA SER A 48 -13.33 -13.00 44.48
C SER A 48 -14.59 -12.34 45.10
N ASP A 49 -14.60 -11.02 45.25
CA ASP A 49 -15.75 -10.26 45.79
C ASP A 49 -16.59 -9.57 44.71
N HIS A 50 -16.31 -9.81 43.42
CA HIS A 50 -16.95 -9.20 42.25
C HIS A 50 -16.95 -7.66 42.20
N ARG A 51 -16.08 -7.02 42.98
CA ARG A 51 -16.00 -5.56 43.12
C ARG A 51 -15.52 -4.90 41.82
N PHE A 52 -14.67 -5.56 41.04
CA PHE A 52 -14.10 -4.98 39.83
C PHE A 52 -14.98 -5.19 38.61
N VAL A 53 -15.70 -6.30 38.52
CA VAL A 53 -16.69 -6.54 37.46
C VAL A 53 -17.87 -5.55 37.55
N ASP A 54 -18.36 -5.27 38.76
CA ASP A 54 -19.49 -4.37 38.96
C ASP A 54 -19.09 -2.88 39.03
N GLY A 55 -17.79 -2.59 39.11
CA GLY A 55 -17.25 -1.25 39.29
C GLY A 55 -16.83 -0.58 37.98
N SER A 56 -16.98 0.75 37.90
CA SER A 56 -16.60 1.53 36.71
C SER A 56 -15.10 1.77 36.54
N LEU A 57 -14.25 1.21 37.42
CA LEU A 57 -12.81 1.51 37.42
C LEU A 57 -12.17 1.07 36.09
N PHE A 58 -12.51 -0.13 35.62
CA PHE A 58 -11.93 -0.74 34.43
C PHE A 58 -12.80 -0.63 33.17
N ASP A 59 -13.76 0.29 33.13
CA ASP A 59 -14.65 0.47 31.97
C ASP A 59 -13.89 0.62 30.65
N ILE A 60 -14.45 0.05 29.59
CA ILE A 60 -13.88 0.09 28.24
C ILE A 60 -13.71 1.55 27.81
N GLY A 61 -12.52 1.87 27.28
CA GLY A 61 -12.14 3.20 26.84
C GLY A 61 -11.43 4.05 27.89
N HIS A 62 -11.42 3.65 29.17
CA HIS A 62 -10.62 4.33 30.19
C HIS A 62 -9.12 4.30 29.86
N ARG A 63 -8.43 5.42 30.18
CA ARG A 63 -6.97 5.52 30.01
C ARG A 63 -6.25 4.62 31.01
N LEU A 64 -5.26 3.88 30.52
CA LEU A 64 -4.41 3.00 31.32
C LEU A 64 -2.95 3.38 31.10
N GLU A 65 -2.22 3.59 32.18
CA GLU A 65 -0.77 3.83 32.16
C GLU A 65 -0.06 2.73 32.95
N LEU A 66 0.92 2.09 32.34
CA LEU A 66 1.73 1.06 32.97
C LEU A 66 3.17 1.56 33.15
N SER A 67 3.68 1.44 34.37
CA SER A 67 5.11 1.62 34.68
C SER A 67 5.66 0.40 35.39
N MET A 68 6.83 -0.09 34.97
CA MET A 68 7.47 -1.28 35.55
C MET A 68 8.93 -0.98 35.90
N GLY A 69 9.46 -1.66 36.90
CA GLY A 69 10.87 -1.55 37.27
C GLY A 69 11.15 -2.10 38.66
N TYR A 70 12.17 -1.53 39.32
CA TYR A 70 12.68 -2.02 40.60
C TYR A 70 12.72 -0.90 41.64
N GLY A 71 12.16 -1.15 42.83
CA GLY A 71 12.11 -0.17 43.91
C GLY A 71 11.47 1.15 43.48
N SER A 72 12.25 2.23 43.50
CA SER A 72 11.83 3.57 43.03
C SER A 72 12.14 3.84 41.56
N ALA A 73 12.95 3.01 40.91
CA ALA A 73 13.32 3.18 39.50
C ALA A 73 12.27 2.50 38.61
N LEU A 74 11.16 3.19 38.40
CA LEU A 74 10.09 2.77 37.49
C LEU A 74 10.26 3.46 36.14
N GLN A 75 10.12 2.69 35.07
CA GLN A 75 10.10 3.19 33.71
C GLN A 75 8.68 3.07 33.15
N GLU A 76 8.24 4.12 32.45
CA GLU A 76 6.97 4.09 31.74
C GLU A 76 7.03 3.06 30.59
N MET A 77 6.09 2.13 30.60
CA MET A 77 6.02 1.05 29.61
C MET A 77 5.05 1.41 28.49
N MET A 78 3.82 1.82 28.86
CA MET A 78 2.74 2.07 27.91
C MET A 78 1.75 3.10 28.45
N ARG A 79 1.19 3.91 27.53
CA ARG A 79 -0.06 4.66 27.71
C ARG A 79 -1.05 4.18 26.69
N GLY A 80 -2.25 3.83 27.13
CA GLY A 80 -3.24 3.19 26.28
C GLY A 80 -4.65 3.33 26.78
N ARG A 81 -5.56 2.56 26.18
CA ARG A 81 -6.96 2.49 26.58
C ARG A 81 -7.40 1.04 26.76
N ILE A 82 -8.27 0.82 27.74
CA ILE A 82 -8.89 -0.49 27.96
C ILE A 82 -9.77 -0.82 26.76
N ALA A 83 -9.52 -1.97 26.16
CA ALA A 83 -10.24 -2.44 24.98
C ALA A 83 -11.19 -3.59 25.31
N SER A 84 -10.84 -4.44 26.29
CA SER A 84 -11.71 -5.52 26.73
C SER A 84 -11.55 -5.83 28.21
N ILE A 85 -12.63 -6.38 28.77
CA ILE A 85 -12.73 -6.89 30.13
C ILE A 85 -13.34 -8.28 30.03
N ALA A 86 -12.67 -9.28 30.59
CA ALA A 86 -13.07 -10.68 30.55
C ALA A 86 -13.04 -11.28 31.96
N PRO A 87 -14.20 -11.36 32.65
CA PRO A 87 -14.29 -12.08 33.91
C PRO A 87 -14.24 -13.60 33.68
N SER A 88 -13.62 -14.31 34.61
CA SER A 88 -13.54 -15.77 34.63
C SER A 88 -14.02 -16.32 35.97
N PHE A 89 -15.02 -17.21 35.89
CA PHE A 89 -15.66 -17.87 37.02
C PHE A 89 -15.38 -19.38 36.95
N PRO A 90 -14.20 -19.85 37.39
CA PRO A 90 -13.85 -21.26 37.29
C PRO A 90 -14.71 -22.11 38.24
N ALA A 91 -14.96 -23.38 37.87
CA ALA A 91 -15.69 -24.34 38.71
C ALA A 91 -14.99 -24.62 40.06
N GLY A 92 -13.70 -24.28 40.18
CA GLY A 92 -12.94 -24.23 41.42
C GLY A 92 -11.83 -23.18 41.34
N GLY A 93 -11.61 -22.45 42.44
CA GLY A 93 -10.66 -21.34 42.52
C GLY A 93 -11.35 -19.98 42.73
N ALA A 94 -10.54 -18.93 42.85
CA ALA A 94 -11.01 -17.54 42.94
C ALA A 94 -11.53 -17.04 41.58
N ALA A 95 -12.56 -16.19 41.61
CA ALA A 95 -12.99 -15.46 40.42
C ALA A 95 -11.90 -14.46 40.03
N THR A 96 -11.65 -14.30 38.73
CA THR A 96 -10.61 -13.40 38.23
C THR A 96 -11.13 -12.48 37.15
N LEU A 97 -10.55 -11.28 37.07
CA LEU A 97 -10.84 -10.30 36.02
C LEU A 97 -9.61 -10.12 35.15
N THR A 98 -9.75 -10.37 33.85
CA THR A 98 -8.72 -10.05 32.86
C THR A 98 -9.06 -8.74 32.17
N VAL A 99 -8.18 -7.75 32.24
CA VAL A 99 -8.31 -6.45 31.58
C VAL A 99 -7.24 -6.32 30.51
N THR A 100 -7.65 -6.09 29.26
CA THR A 100 -6.73 -5.87 28.14
C THR A 100 -6.80 -4.44 27.67
N ALA A 101 -5.65 -3.79 27.55
CA ALA A 101 -5.51 -2.44 27.01
C ALA A 101 -4.50 -2.42 25.87
N TYR A 102 -4.77 -1.59 24.86
CA TYR A 102 -3.83 -1.34 23.76
C TYR A 102 -3.31 0.09 23.84
N ASP A 103 -2.12 0.30 23.26
CA ASP A 103 -1.57 1.63 23.08
C ASP A 103 -2.43 2.51 22.16
N LEU A 104 -2.01 3.77 22.03
CA LEU A 104 -2.72 4.73 21.20
C LEU A 104 -2.60 4.46 19.70
N SER A 105 -1.68 3.56 19.27
CA SER A 105 -1.56 3.14 17.86
C SER A 105 -2.75 2.31 17.38
N GLN A 106 -3.49 1.67 18.30
CA GLN A 106 -4.62 0.81 17.95
C GLN A 106 -5.70 1.51 17.12
N ARG A 107 -5.95 2.80 17.39
CA ARG A 107 -6.92 3.59 16.60
C ARG A 107 -6.47 3.71 15.14
N LEU A 108 -5.20 4.07 14.93
CA LEU A 108 -4.62 4.18 13.59
C LEU A 108 -4.62 2.84 12.82
N ARG A 109 -4.60 1.72 13.54
CA ARG A 109 -4.55 0.36 12.98
C ARG A 109 -5.92 -0.25 12.69
N HIS A 110 -6.99 0.28 13.29
CA HIS A 110 -8.34 -0.25 13.15
C HIS A 110 -9.24 0.69 12.34
N ASP A 111 -9.07 2.00 12.49
CA ASP A 111 -9.93 2.97 11.85
C ASP A 111 -9.56 3.06 10.35
N THR A 112 -10.51 2.71 9.48
CA THR A 112 -10.41 3.00 8.05
C THR A 112 -11.07 4.36 7.80
N VAL A 113 -10.25 5.40 7.70
CA VAL A 113 -10.72 6.76 7.45
C VAL A 113 -10.61 7.04 5.95
N THR A 114 -11.74 7.34 5.30
CA THR A 114 -11.72 7.84 3.93
C THR A 114 -11.16 9.26 3.93
N ARG A 115 -10.01 9.45 3.26
CA ARG A 115 -9.32 10.74 3.17
C ARG A 115 -9.21 11.17 1.71
N PRO A 116 -9.29 12.49 1.42
CA PRO A 116 -8.93 12.99 0.10
C PRO A 116 -7.45 12.69 -0.18
N PRO A 117 -7.05 12.58 -1.45
CA PRO A 117 -5.67 12.32 -1.82
C PRO A 117 -4.75 13.46 -1.37
N TRP A 118 -3.53 13.11 -0.97
CA TRP A 118 -2.51 14.08 -0.54
C TRP A 118 -1.81 14.67 -1.76
N GLN A 119 -1.70 16.00 -1.83
CA GLN A 119 -1.02 16.69 -2.93
C GLN A 119 -0.21 17.87 -2.41
N GLY A 120 0.97 18.08 -2.99
CA GLY A 120 1.86 19.20 -2.66
C GLY A 120 2.42 19.16 -1.24
N VAL A 121 2.41 18.00 -0.60
CA VAL A 121 2.92 17.79 0.76
C VAL A 121 3.86 16.60 0.79
N ASN A 122 4.85 16.64 1.67
CA ASN A 122 5.74 15.51 1.90
C ASN A 122 5.22 14.54 2.98
N ASP A 123 5.88 13.38 3.09
CA ASP A 123 5.48 12.32 4.01
C ASP A 123 5.55 12.71 5.49
N ALA A 124 6.52 13.55 5.86
CA ALA A 124 6.65 14.05 7.22
C ALA A 124 5.45 14.90 7.64
N VAL A 125 4.96 15.77 6.76
CA VAL A 125 3.76 16.58 6.98
C VAL A 125 2.52 15.70 7.06
N ILE A 126 2.41 14.69 6.19
CA ILE A 126 1.30 13.74 6.22
C ILE A 126 1.28 12.97 7.56
N ALA A 127 2.42 12.43 7.99
CA ALA A 127 2.56 11.75 9.27
C ALA A 127 2.22 12.66 10.46
N ALA A 128 2.66 13.93 10.42
CA ALA A 128 2.36 14.89 11.46
C ALA A 128 0.85 15.20 11.56
N ARG A 129 0.17 15.34 10.42
CA ARG A 129 -1.27 15.60 10.39
C ARG A 129 -2.09 14.40 10.87
N ILE A 130 -1.75 13.20 10.42
CA ILE A 130 -2.41 11.96 10.89
C ILE A 130 -2.20 11.78 12.40
N ALA A 131 -1.00 12.02 12.91
CA ALA A 131 -0.72 11.96 14.35
C ALA A 131 -1.58 12.97 15.14
N GLY A 132 -1.63 14.23 14.70
CA GLY A 132 -2.42 15.27 15.36
C GLY A 132 -3.92 14.95 15.43
N GLU A 133 -4.49 14.43 14.33
CA GLU A 133 -5.90 14.01 14.28
C GLU A 133 -6.18 12.80 15.19
N ALA A 134 -5.21 11.90 15.35
CA ALA A 134 -5.30 10.79 16.30
C ALA A 134 -5.08 11.19 17.77
N GLY A 135 -4.67 12.43 18.03
CA GLY A 135 -4.33 12.94 19.36
C GLY A 135 -2.94 12.54 19.85
N LEU A 136 -2.01 12.28 18.92
CA LEU A 136 -0.61 11.97 19.18
C LEU A 136 0.28 13.18 18.89
N VAL A 137 1.42 13.24 19.57
CA VAL A 137 2.47 14.24 19.33
C VAL A 137 3.40 13.72 18.23
N PRO A 138 3.51 14.39 17.08
CA PRO A 138 4.36 13.90 15.99
C PRO A 138 5.84 14.20 16.25
N VAL A 139 6.67 13.17 16.13
CA VAL A 139 8.13 13.25 16.10
C VAL A 139 8.58 12.79 14.71
N VAL A 140 8.67 13.75 13.79
CA VAL A 140 8.91 13.52 12.36
C VAL A 140 10.27 14.09 11.92
N ASP A 141 11.00 13.34 11.10
CA ASP A 141 12.17 13.86 10.37
C ASP A 141 11.75 14.35 8.97
N PRO A 142 12.47 15.31 8.36
CA PRO A 142 12.15 15.79 7.02
C PRO A 142 12.28 14.69 5.97
N SER A 143 11.20 14.43 5.23
CA SER A 143 11.19 13.57 4.04
C SER A 143 11.69 14.33 2.80
N ARG A 144 12.24 13.59 1.82
CA ARG A 144 13.06 14.17 0.74
C ARG A 144 12.30 14.93 -0.34
N PHE A 145 11.05 14.57 -0.63
CA PHE A 145 10.28 15.12 -1.75
C PHE A 145 8.81 15.36 -1.37
N ASP A 146 8.23 16.41 -1.94
CA ASP A 146 6.79 16.65 -1.91
C ASP A 146 6.10 15.83 -3.00
N HIS A 147 4.87 15.39 -2.73
CA HIS A 147 4.07 14.67 -3.72
C HIS A 147 3.47 15.64 -4.75
N GLU A 148 4.14 15.82 -5.89
CA GLU A 148 3.62 16.66 -7.00
C GLU A 148 2.27 16.12 -7.53
N ARG A 149 2.18 14.78 -7.62
CA ARG A 149 0.98 14.05 -7.97
C ARG A 149 0.15 13.72 -6.74
N LYS A 150 -1.15 13.58 -6.92
CA LYS A 150 -2.09 13.13 -5.90
C LYS A 150 -1.75 11.72 -5.44
N LEU A 151 -1.42 11.61 -4.16
CA LEU A 151 -1.15 10.35 -3.47
C LEU A 151 -2.43 9.84 -2.79
N PRO A 152 -3.04 8.76 -3.30
CA PRO A 152 -4.26 8.21 -2.70
C PRO A 152 -3.98 7.60 -1.33
N HIS A 153 -4.95 7.72 -0.43
CA HIS A 153 -4.95 7.04 0.86
C HIS A 153 -5.68 5.70 0.75
N GLU A 154 -5.05 4.62 1.23
CA GLU A 154 -5.57 3.26 1.14
C GLU A 154 -5.33 2.48 2.44
N GLY A 155 -6.35 1.77 2.89
CA GLY A 155 -6.31 1.00 4.12
C GLY A 155 -6.43 1.89 5.35
N THR A 156 -5.87 1.41 6.46
CA THR A 156 -5.83 2.17 7.71
C THR A 156 -4.71 3.20 7.71
N ASP A 157 -4.84 4.23 8.56
CA ASP A 157 -3.80 5.25 8.71
C ASP A 157 -2.43 4.64 9.03
N TRP A 158 -2.40 3.58 9.86
CA TRP A 158 -1.18 2.88 10.20
C TRP A 158 -0.55 2.18 8.99
N GLU A 159 -1.32 1.45 8.20
CA GLU A 159 -0.81 0.76 7.01
C GLU A 159 -0.28 1.74 5.98
N PHE A 160 -1.01 2.85 5.77
CA PHE A 160 -0.57 3.92 4.91
C PHE A 160 0.77 4.50 5.39
N LEU A 161 0.88 4.87 6.67
CA LEU A 161 2.13 5.39 7.23
C LEU A 161 3.26 4.37 7.18
N GLN A 162 2.98 3.08 7.38
CA GLN A 162 3.98 2.03 7.29
C GLN A 162 4.55 1.92 5.87
N ARG A 163 3.71 2.07 4.84
CA ARG A 163 4.18 2.12 3.43
C ARG A 163 5.05 3.35 3.18
N ARG A 164 4.63 4.52 3.67
CA ARG A 164 5.41 5.76 3.53
C ARG A 164 6.73 5.70 4.30
N ALA A 165 6.75 5.08 5.47
CA ALA A 165 7.97 4.87 6.26
C ALA A 165 8.95 3.98 5.49
N ARG A 166 8.49 2.84 4.94
CA ARG A 166 9.31 1.95 4.10
C ARG A 166 9.89 2.68 2.89
N ALA A 167 9.08 3.47 2.18
CA ALA A 167 9.53 4.23 1.02
C ALA A 167 10.61 5.29 1.36
N ASN A 168 10.62 5.82 2.58
CA ASN A 168 11.63 6.78 3.05
C ASN A 168 12.77 6.12 3.85
N HIS A 169 12.71 4.81 4.11
CA HIS A 169 13.57 4.10 5.07
C HIS A 169 13.50 4.69 6.49
N PHE A 170 12.30 5.02 6.97
CA PHE A 170 12.03 5.54 8.31
C PHE A 170 11.54 4.42 9.24
N ASP A 171 11.79 4.57 10.54
CA ASP A 171 11.13 3.81 11.61
C ASP A 171 9.75 4.44 11.90
N LEU A 172 8.73 3.58 12.08
CA LEU A 172 7.38 3.96 12.51
C LEU A 172 6.99 3.19 13.78
N PHE A 173 6.76 3.91 14.87
CA PHE A 173 6.27 3.34 16.13
C PHE A 173 5.59 4.42 16.99
N VAL A 174 4.74 4.01 17.94
CA VAL A 174 4.18 4.91 18.96
C VAL A 174 4.88 4.64 20.28
N ARG A 175 5.22 5.70 21.01
CA ARG A 175 5.83 5.60 22.33
C ARG A 175 5.17 6.62 23.26
N GLY A 176 4.43 6.12 24.25
CA GLY A 176 3.64 6.99 25.12
C GLY A 176 2.58 7.74 24.31
N GLU A 177 2.72 9.05 24.19
CA GLU A 177 1.83 9.91 23.39
C GLU A 177 2.50 10.39 22.08
N GLU A 178 3.71 9.92 21.78
CA GLU A 178 4.49 10.34 20.62
C GLU A 178 4.38 9.34 19.47
N LEU A 179 4.10 9.83 18.25
CA LEU A 179 4.23 9.05 17.01
C LEU A 179 5.59 9.37 16.39
N HIS A 180 6.44 8.36 16.33
CA HIS A 180 7.77 8.47 15.71
C HIS A 180 7.67 8.08 14.24
N PHE A 181 8.10 8.99 13.37
CA PHE A 181 8.22 8.77 11.92
C PHE A 181 9.51 9.45 11.46
N HIS A 182 10.63 8.76 11.64
CA HIS A 182 11.95 9.37 11.48
C HIS A 182 13.00 8.37 11.02
N HIS A 183 14.19 8.84 10.64
CA HIS A 183 15.27 7.93 10.26
C HIS A 183 15.70 7.03 11.43
N PRO A 184 16.11 5.78 11.16
CA PRO A 184 16.64 4.90 12.20
C PRO A 184 17.83 5.55 12.90
N ARG A 185 17.67 5.83 14.20
CA ARG A 185 18.71 6.46 15.01
C ARG A 185 19.70 5.38 15.46
N PRO A 186 21.02 5.59 15.30
CA PRO A 186 22.00 4.62 15.77
C PRO A 186 21.91 4.52 17.30
N GLN A 187 21.66 3.31 17.79
CA GLN A 187 21.70 3.06 19.23
C GLN A 187 23.16 3.13 19.69
N THR A 188 23.48 4.17 20.44
CA THR A 188 24.86 4.48 20.87
C THR A 188 25.37 3.48 21.90
N GLU A 189 24.46 2.91 22.71
CA GLU A 189 24.76 1.86 23.69
C GLU A 189 23.77 0.70 23.55
N ALA A 190 24.21 -0.40 22.94
CA ALA A 190 23.45 -1.64 22.91
C ALA A 190 23.47 -2.29 24.30
N ARG A 191 22.32 -2.74 24.80
CA ARG A 191 22.27 -3.45 26.09
C ARG A 191 22.91 -4.83 25.93
N VAL A 192 23.81 -5.17 26.84
CA VAL A 192 24.55 -6.43 26.80
C VAL A 192 23.84 -7.49 27.64
N LEU A 193 23.45 -8.58 27.00
CA LEU A 193 22.86 -9.76 27.62
C LEU A 193 23.89 -10.89 27.62
N GLU A 194 24.36 -11.27 28.80
CA GLU A 194 25.40 -12.29 28.97
C GLU A 194 24.79 -13.56 29.57
N TRP A 195 25.01 -14.68 28.88
CA TRP A 195 24.54 -16.00 29.31
C TRP A 195 25.14 -16.39 30.66
N GLY A 196 24.27 -16.82 31.59
CA GLY A 196 24.66 -17.16 32.95
C GLY A 196 24.79 -15.96 33.90
N ALA A 197 24.57 -14.72 33.41
CA ALA A 197 24.51 -13.53 34.24
C ALA A 197 23.13 -12.85 34.13
N THR A 198 22.87 -12.12 33.05
CA THR A 198 21.59 -11.43 32.80
C THR A 198 20.64 -12.28 31.96
N LEU A 199 21.18 -13.05 31.02
CA LEU A 199 20.44 -13.92 30.14
C LEU A 199 20.23 -15.30 30.79
N ALA A 200 18.97 -15.61 31.11
CA ALA A 200 18.55 -16.86 31.73
C ALA A 200 18.47 -18.01 30.72
N GLY A 201 18.04 -17.72 29.49
CA GLY A 201 17.94 -18.70 28.42
C GLY A 201 17.97 -18.06 27.05
N PHE A 202 18.52 -18.77 26.06
CA PHE A 202 18.52 -18.32 24.67
C PHE A 202 18.51 -19.53 23.74
N THR A 203 17.55 -19.54 22.82
CA THR A 203 17.33 -20.58 21.82
C THR A 203 17.47 -19.97 20.43
N PRO A 204 18.72 -19.77 19.93
CA PRO A 204 18.93 -19.29 18.57
C PRO A 204 18.67 -20.41 17.56
N ARG A 205 18.10 -20.03 16.42
CA ARG A 205 17.87 -20.87 15.25
C ARG A 205 18.54 -20.23 14.04
N LEU A 206 19.37 -21.01 13.37
CA LEU A 206 19.87 -20.66 12.05
C LEU A 206 19.04 -21.41 11.00
N SER A 207 18.44 -20.67 10.07
CA SER A 207 17.53 -21.21 9.06
C SER A 207 17.89 -20.73 7.67
N ALA A 208 18.43 -21.64 6.87
CA ALA A 208 18.67 -21.44 5.44
C ALA A 208 17.39 -21.63 4.58
N ALA A 209 16.19 -21.45 5.13
CA ALA A 209 14.93 -21.77 4.44
C ALA A 209 14.49 -20.68 3.44
N ALA A 210 14.92 -19.44 3.64
CA ALA A 210 14.70 -18.34 2.70
C ALA A 210 16.01 -18.03 1.99
N GLN A 211 16.34 -18.77 0.93
CA GLN A 211 17.51 -18.45 0.10
C GLN A 211 17.07 -17.87 -1.24
N ALA A 212 17.62 -16.71 -1.58
CA ALA A 212 17.66 -16.20 -2.95
C ALA A 212 19.07 -15.66 -3.16
N GLY A 213 19.83 -16.25 -4.08
CA GLY A 213 21.23 -15.86 -4.32
C GLY A 213 21.36 -14.63 -5.20
N THR A 214 20.29 -14.29 -5.92
CA THR A 214 20.21 -13.12 -6.78
C THR A 214 18.80 -12.57 -6.77
N GLN A 215 18.67 -11.29 -6.43
CA GLN A 215 17.44 -10.52 -6.55
C GLN A 215 17.45 -9.72 -7.84
N VAL A 216 16.38 -9.85 -8.61
CA VAL A 216 16.13 -9.03 -9.80
C VAL A 216 14.84 -8.27 -9.61
N VAL A 217 14.94 -6.93 -9.59
CA VAL A 217 13.79 -6.03 -9.60
C VAL A 217 13.58 -5.56 -11.03
N ARG A 218 12.37 -5.74 -11.56
CA ARG A 218 11.97 -5.19 -12.86
C ARG A 218 10.83 -4.20 -12.68
N GLY A 219 11.06 -2.97 -13.12
CA GLY A 219 10.07 -1.90 -13.23
C GLY A 219 9.93 -1.44 -14.68
N PHE A 220 8.92 -0.62 -14.94
CA PHE A 220 8.74 0.06 -16.22
C PHE A 220 8.70 1.56 -15.95
N ASP A 221 9.51 2.32 -16.68
CA ASP A 221 9.54 3.78 -16.61
C ASP A 221 8.59 4.32 -17.68
N ASP A 222 7.41 4.79 -17.25
CA ASP A 222 6.37 5.33 -18.11
C ASP A 222 6.78 6.63 -18.81
N GLY A 223 7.71 7.41 -18.23
CA GLY A 223 8.16 8.68 -18.81
C GLY A 223 9.12 8.47 -19.99
N LEU A 224 9.93 7.40 -19.95
CA LEU A 224 10.89 7.06 -21.00
C LEU A 224 10.49 5.84 -21.83
N GLY A 225 9.38 5.18 -21.52
CA GLY A 225 8.86 4.02 -22.23
C GLY A 225 9.79 2.80 -22.22
N ARG A 226 10.55 2.60 -21.13
CA ARG A 226 11.60 1.58 -21.07
C ARG A 226 11.51 0.70 -19.82
N ALA A 227 11.87 -0.57 -19.97
CA ALA A 227 12.03 -1.46 -18.84
C ALA A 227 13.28 -1.07 -18.02
N VAL A 228 13.11 -0.93 -16.72
CA VAL A 228 14.18 -0.70 -15.75
C VAL A 228 14.45 -2.01 -15.03
N VAL A 229 15.72 -2.41 -14.99
CA VAL A 229 16.14 -3.65 -14.31
C VAL A 229 17.25 -3.33 -13.32
N GLY A 230 17.05 -3.72 -12.07
CA GLY A 230 18.06 -3.73 -11.03
C GLY A 230 18.37 -5.16 -10.61
N VAL A 231 19.65 -5.45 -10.38
CA VAL A 231 20.12 -6.76 -9.94
C VAL A 231 21.00 -6.57 -8.72
N ALA A 232 20.82 -7.42 -7.71
CA ALA A 232 21.71 -7.54 -6.56
C ALA A 232 22.03 -9.01 -6.31
N SER A 233 23.30 -9.32 -6.03
CA SER A 233 23.76 -10.68 -5.74
C SER A 233 24.18 -10.83 -4.28
N ALA A 234 23.99 -12.02 -3.70
CA ALA A 234 24.52 -12.36 -2.39
C ALA A 234 26.05 -12.24 -2.30
N ALA A 235 26.74 -12.32 -3.46
CA ALA A 235 28.16 -12.05 -3.55
C ALA A 235 28.54 -10.60 -3.19
N ASP A 236 27.60 -9.65 -3.29
CA ASP A 236 27.82 -8.24 -2.99
C ASP A 236 27.72 -7.93 -1.48
N LEU A 237 27.26 -8.87 -0.65
CA LEU A 237 26.96 -8.68 0.79
C LEU A 237 28.12 -9.00 1.75
N GLY A 238 29.37 -8.95 1.30
CA GLY A 238 30.53 -9.19 2.15
C GLY A 238 30.65 -10.66 2.56
N LEU A 239 31.06 -11.49 1.59
CA LEU A 239 31.19 -12.95 1.69
C LEU A 239 32.04 -13.43 2.89
N GLU A 240 33.06 -12.68 3.29
CA GLU A 240 33.95 -13.04 4.40
C GLU A 240 33.25 -13.04 5.76
N GLN A 241 32.39 -12.05 6.03
CA GLN A 241 31.64 -11.96 7.29
C GLN A 241 30.49 -12.98 7.36
N LEU A 242 29.92 -13.31 6.19
CA LEU A 242 28.91 -14.36 6.05
C LEU A 242 29.52 -15.75 6.22
N ALA A 243 30.70 -16.03 5.66
CA ALA A 243 31.40 -17.30 5.79
C ALA A 243 31.80 -17.61 7.24
N GLU A 244 32.30 -16.60 7.98
CA GLU A 244 32.69 -16.76 9.39
C GLU A 244 31.49 -17.12 10.29
N LYS A 245 30.29 -16.63 9.96
CA LYS A 245 29.06 -16.84 10.76
C LYS A 245 28.22 -18.04 10.30
N LEU A 246 28.08 -18.23 9.00
CA LEU A 246 27.17 -19.22 8.40
C LEU A 246 27.88 -20.53 8.04
N GLY A 247 29.19 -20.50 7.84
CA GLY A 247 29.99 -21.61 7.31
C GLY A 247 29.94 -21.67 5.78
N ASP A 248 31.05 -22.10 5.18
CA ASP A 248 31.29 -22.03 3.72
C ASP A 248 30.21 -22.71 2.88
N THR A 249 29.66 -23.85 3.35
CA THR A 249 28.62 -24.60 2.63
C THR A 249 27.28 -23.88 2.55
N VAL A 250 26.94 -23.03 3.53
CA VAL A 250 25.72 -22.21 3.50
C VAL A 250 25.91 -21.02 2.58
N VAL A 251 27.11 -20.45 2.53
CA VAL A 251 27.47 -19.39 1.58
C VAL A 251 27.42 -19.92 0.15
N GLU A 252 27.96 -21.11 -0.12
CA GLU A 252 27.86 -21.77 -1.42
C GLU A 252 26.39 -22.05 -1.82
N SER A 253 25.56 -22.49 -0.87
CA SER A 253 24.12 -22.68 -1.11
C SER A 253 23.39 -21.35 -1.34
N LEU A 254 23.77 -20.27 -0.67
CA LEU A 254 23.22 -18.93 -0.89
C LEU A 254 23.63 -18.38 -2.26
N VAL A 255 24.89 -18.53 -2.64
CA VAL A 255 25.41 -18.11 -3.95
C VAL A 255 24.81 -18.97 -5.08
N GLY A 256 24.54 -20.25 -4.82
CA GLY A 256 23.86 -21.17 -5.73
C GLY A 256 22.33 -21.11 -5.70
N ALA A 257 21.73 -20.37 -4.75
CA ALA A 257 20.28 -20.27 -4.62
C ALA A 257 19.68 -19.47 -5.77
N GLY A 258 18.57 -19.98 -6.31
CA GLY A 258 17.95 -19.51 -7.54
C GLY A 258 17.54 -18.03 -7.53
N LEU A 259 17.19 -17.57 -8.73
CA LEU A 259 16.77 -16.20 -9.01
C LEU A 259 15.39 -15.92 -8.43
N ARG A 260 15.25 -14.85 -7.62
CA ARG A 260 13.94 -14.30 -7.26
C ARG A 260 13.70 -13.01 -8.05
N ILE A 261 12.55 -12.96 -8.74
CA ILE A 261 12.14 -11.81 -9.54
C ILE A 261 11.00 -11.10 -8.82
N ALA A 262 11.27 -9.90 -8.30
CA ALA A 262 10.21 -8.98 -7.90
C ALA A 262 9.69 -8.24 -9.14
N ARG A 263 8.39 -8.36 -9.43
CA ARG A 263 7.71 -7.70 -10.55
C ARG A 263 6.72 -6.67 -10.01
N GLY A 264 6.56 -5.57 -10.74
CA GLY A 264 5.54 -4.55 -10.45
C GLY A 264 5.97 -3.55 -9.40
N GLU A 265 7.26 -3.30 -9.20
CA GLU A 265 7.74 -2.23 -8.31
C GLU A 265 7.86 -0.89 -9.05
N ALA A 266 7.45 0.21 -8.41
CA ALA A 266 7.45 1.55 -9.02
C ALA A 266 8.89 2.09 -8.98
N VAL A 267 9.71 1.62 -9.91
CA VAL A 267 11.10 2.06 -10.02
C VAL A 267 11.30 2.82 -11.31
N THR A 268 11.63 4.10 -11.18
CA THR A 268 11.87 5.04 -12.28
C THR A 268 13.34 5.10 -12.71
N SER A 269 14.26 4.48 -11.95
CA SER A 269 15.70 4.53 -12.22
C SER A 269 16.40 3.18 -11.99
N PRO A 270 17.37 2.78 -12.84
CA PRO A 270 18.17 1.58 -12.60
C PRO A 270 18.91 1.59 -11.26
N LEU A 271 19.31 2.77 -10.76
CA LEU A 271 19.98 2.92 -9.48
C LEU A 271 19.03 2.61 -8.30
N ASP A 272 17.78 3.06 -8.41
CA ASP A 272 16.76 2.80 -7.40
C ASP A 272 16.36 1.32 -7.42
N ALA A 273 16.29 0.69 -8.60
CA ALA A 273 16.00 -0.74 -8.73
C ALA A 273 17.13 -1.59 -8.12
N ALA A 274 18.39 -1.20 -8.32
CA ALA A 274 19.54 -1.88 -7.73
C ALA A 274 19.58 -1.71 -6.20
N THR A 275 19.25 -0.52 -5.70
CA THR A 275 19.16 -0.24 -4.25
C THR A 275 18.05 -1.08 -3.61
N LEU A 276 16.87 -1.14 -4.24
CA LEU A 276 15.76 -1.96 -3.78
C LEU A 276 16.09 -3.46 -3.83
N ALA A 277 16.73 -3.93 -4.92
CA ALA A 277 17.17 -5.31 -5.04
C ALA A 277 18.16 -5.69 -3.92
N ARG A 278 19.08 -4.78 -3.57
CA ARG A 278 20.01 -4.97 -2.44
C ARG A 278 19.27 -5.04 -1.11
N SER A 279 18.35 -4.12 -0.83
CA SER A 279 17.57 -4.14 0.41
C SER A 279 16.72 -5.40 0.58
N LEU A 280 16.10 -5.90 -0.50
CA LEU A 280 15.33 -7.17 -0.48
C LEU A 280 16.23 -8.38 -0.22
N LEU A 281 17.46 -8.35 -0.72
CA LEU A 281 18.44 -9.41 -0.51
C LEU A 281 19.02 -9.38 0.92
N GLU A 282 19.23 -8.19 1.47
CA GLU A 282 19.58 -7.96 2.87
C GLU A 282 18.46 -8.49 3.79
N GLU A 283 17.19 -8.16 3.52
CA GLU A 283 16.02 -8.65 4.26
C GLU A 283 15.99 -10.19 4.35
N ILE A 284 16.24 -10.88 3.23
CA ILE A 284 16.25 -12.35 3.20
C ILE A 284 17.44 -12.92 3.97
N SER A 285 18.60 -12.26 3.90
CA SER A 285 19.81 -12.66 4.61
C SER A 285 19.69 -12.43 6.13
N GLU A 286 18.87 -11.47 6.55
CA GLU A 286 18.63 -11.12 7.95
C GLU A 286 17.67 -12.08 8.67
N GLY A 287 16.74 -12.72 7.94
CA GLY A 287 15.88 -13.81 8.43
C GLY A 287 16.60 -15.15 8.67
N LEU A 288 17.91 -15.23 8.39
CA LEU A 288 18.71 -16.43 8.62
C LEU A 288 18.85 -16.74 10.11
N TYR A 289 18.94 -15.72 10.97
CA TYR A 289 19.10 -15.87 12.42
C TYR A 289 17.83 -15.39 13.15
N GLU A 290 17.05 -16.35 13.62
CA GLU A 290 15.92 -16.12 14.51
C GLU A 290 16.29 -16.64 15.92
N GLY A 291 15.63 -16.16 16.96
CA GLY A 291 15.82 -16.75 18.28
C GLY A 291 14.86 -16.20 19.30
N SER A 292 14.65 -16.97 20.36
CA SER A 292 13.94 -16.50 21.56
C SER A 292 14.86 -16.56 22.76
N GLY A 293 14.71 -15.60 23.66
CA GLY A 293 15.49 -15.53 24.89
C GLY A 293 14.66 -15.07 26.07
N GLU A 294 15.20 -15.34 27.26
CA GLU A 294 14.62 -14.91 28.53
C GLU A 294 15.72 -14.30 29.39
N THR A 295 15.42 -13.16 30.01
CA THR A 295 16.30 -12.42 30.91
C THR A 295 15.56 -12.09 32.20
N VAL A 296 16.33 -11.82 33.25
CA VAL A 296 15.81 -11.10 34.42
C VAL A 296 15.15 -9.81 33.94
N GLY A 297 14.01 -9.45 34.53
CA GLY A 297 13.22 -8.29 34.12
C GLY A 297 14.09 -7.05 33.86
N ASP A 298 14.11 -6.55 32.63
CA ASP A 298 14.79 -5.31 32.30
C ASP A 298 13.78 -4.39 31.62
N PRO A 299 13.22 -3.39 32.34
CA PRO A 299 12.19 -2.52 31.79
C PRO A 299 12.70 -1.65 30.63
N GLY A 300 14.02 -1.61 30.40
CA GLY A 300 14.62 -0.91 29.27
C GLY A 300 14.62 -1.68 27.96
N LEU A 301 14.27 -2.97 27.95
CA LEU A 301 14.16 -3.75 26.71
C LEU A 301 12.85 -3.43 25.98
N ARG A 302 12.96 -3.02 24.71
CA ARG A 302 11.83 -2.71 23.83
C ARG A 302 12.05 -3.33 22.44
N ALA A 303 10.95 -3.72 21.81
CA ALA A 303 10.91 -4.05 20.40
C ALA A 303 11.45 -2.87 19.57
N GLY A 304 12.27 -3.19 18.57
CA GLY A 304 13.03 -2.22 17.78
C GLY A 304 14.46 -1.98 18.30
N ASP A 305 14.73 -2.15 19.60
CA ASP A 305 16.08 -1.90 20.13
C ASP A 305 17.07 -3.01 19.74
N GLN A 306 18.36 -2.66 19.69
CA GLN A 306 19.46 -3.61 19.52
C GLN A 306 20.01 -4.06 20.87
N VAL A 307 20.24 -5.37 20.97
CA VAL A 307 20.89 -6.02 22.11
C VAL A 307 22.13 -6.76 21.63
N GLU A 308 23.15 -6.80 22.47
CA GLU A 308 24.36 -7.58 22.24
C GLU A 308 24.32 -8.84 23.11
N ILE A 309 24.25 -10.01 22.48
CA ILE A 309 24.24 -11.30 23.17
C ILE A 309 25.66 -11.84 23.26
N ARG A 310 26.09 -12.19 24.48
CA ARG A 310 27.42 -12.74 24.78
C ARG A 310 27.32 -14.05 25.55
N GLY A 311 28.38 -14.86 25.46
CA GLY A 311 28.51 -16.11 26.23
C GLY A 311 27.80 -17.32 25.62
N VAL A 312 27.25 -17.22 24.40
CA VAL A 312 26.50 -18.29 23.71
C VAL A 312 27.29 -18.92 22.55
N GLY A 313 28.61 -18.74 22.55
CA GLY A 313 29.52 -19.21 21.50
C GLY A 313 29.68 -18.24 20.33
N LYS A 314 30.82 -18.30 19.62
CA LYS A 314 31.22 -17.30 18.61
C LYS A 314 30.23 -17.13 17.46
N ARG A 315 29.52 -18.21 17.09
CA ARG A 315 28.59 -18.22 15.95
C ARG A 315 27.26 -17.52 16.23
N PHE A 316 26.81 -17.54 17.49
CA PHE A 316 25.50 -17.01 17.92
C PHE A 316 25.65 -15.81 18.86
N SER A 317 26.88 -15.42 19.20
CA SER A 317 27.15 -14.17 19.90
C SER A 317 27.19 -13.05 18.87
N GLY A 318 26.60 -11.91 19.20
CA GLY A 318 26.51 -10.79 18.28
C GLY A 318 25.39 -9.83 18.62
N ARG A 319 25.17 -8.89 17.71
CA ARG A 319 24.09 -7.91 17.82
C ARG A 319 22.83 -8.46 17.18
N TYR A 320 21.72 -8.31 17.89
CA TYR A 320 20.40 -8.74 17.50
C TYR A 320 19.42 -7.59 17.68
N ARG A 321 18.41 -7.48 16.82
CA ARG A 321 17.30 -6.53 17.01
C ARG A 321 16.14 -7.27 17.64
N LEU A 322 15.55 -6.67 18.67
CA LEU A 322 14.37 -7.20 19.33
C LEU A 322 13.16 -6.98 18.43
N ARG A 323 12.40 -8.03 18.12
CA ARG A 323 11.15 -7.95 17.35
C ARG A 323 9.94 -7.88 18.27
N GLN A 324 9.94 -8.73 19.28
CA GLN A 324 8.91 -8.78 20.30
C GLN A 324 9.59 -8.85 21.65
N VAL A 325 9.06 -8.08 22.60
CA VAL A 325 9.51 -8.11 23.99
C VAL A 325 8.28 -8.24 24.86
N THR A 326 8.25 -9.28 25.69
CA THR A 326 7.18 -9.51 26.64
C THR A 326 7.74 -9.35 28.05
N HIS A 327 7.17 -8.41 28.79
CA HIS A 327 7.45 -8.22 30.22
C HIS A 327 6.35 -8.90 31.02
N THR A 328 6.71 -9.84 31.88
CA THR A 328 5.76 -10.54 32.76
C THR A 328 6.15 -10.31 34.22
N TYR A 329 5.22 -9.78 35.00
CA TYR A 329 5.31 -9.64 36.45
C TYR A 329 4.20 -10.45 37.09
N ASP A 330 4.57 -11.49 37.83
CA ASP A 330 3.67 -12.42 38.50
C ASP A 330 4.24 -12.85 39.87
N GLY A 331 3.58 -13.79 40.55
CA GLY A 331 4.08 -14.37 41.80
C GLY A 331 5.48 -15.04 41.69
N GLY A 332 5.95 -15.32 40.47
CA GLY A 332 7.30 -15.82 40.16
C GLY A 332 8.32 -14.71 39.87
N GLY A 333 7.97 -13.44 40.09
CA GLY A 333 8.85 -12.28 39.92
C GLY A 333 8.70 -11.56 38.58
N TYR A 334 9.70 -10.77 38.23
CA TYR A 334 9.74 -10.02 36.97
C TYR A 334 10.70 -10.68 35.97
N ARG A 335 10.14 -11.16 34.85
CA ARG A 335 10.86 -11.78 33.74
C ARG A 335 10.57 -11.03 32.44
N THR A 336 11.57 -10.95 31.58
CA THR A 336 11.41 -10.42 30.22
C THR A 336 11.78 -11.51 29.23
N SER A 337 10.82 -11.95 28.42
CA SER A 337 11.08 -12.79 27.26
C SER A 337 11.13 -11.94 26.01
N PHE A 338 11.94 -12.34 25.04
CA PHE A 338 12.11 -11.59 23.82
C PHE A 338 12.35 -12.50 22.63
N GLU A 339 12.00 -12.01 21.45
CA GLU A 339 12.29 -12.62 20.16
C GLU A 339 13.22 -11.70 19.37
N VAL A 340 14.21 -12.30 18.70
CA VAL A 340 15.22 -11.57 17.93
C VAL A 340 15.23 -11.97 16.46
N SER A 341 15.58 -10.99 15.62
CA SER A 341 16.02 -11.17 14.23
C SER A 341 17.19 -10.21 13.91
N GLN A 342 17.94 -10.44 12.83
CA GLN A 342 19.14 -9.64 12.56
C GLN A 342 18.91 -8.30 11.84
N ARG A 343 17.78 -8.11 11.14
CA ARG A 343 17.04 -6.84 10.91
C ARG A 343 15.83 -7.15 10.01
N TRP A 344 15.07 -6.12 9.60
CA TRP A 344 13.65 -6.16 9.21
C TRP A 344 13.25 -7.34 8.32
N GLY A 345 12.29 -8.16 8.79
CA GLY A 345 11.63 -9.16 7.94
C GLY A 345 11.00 -10.35 8.68
N THR A 346 9.67 -10.42 8.59
CA THR A 346 8.83 -11.60 8.31
C THR A 346 9.23 -12.96 8.91
N SER A 347 8.60 -13.38 10.01
CA SER A 347 8.65 -14.80 10.43
C SER A 347 8.03 -15.72 9.38
N LEU A 348 8.42 -17.00 9.42
CA LEU A 348 7.80 -18.10 8.69
C LEU A 348 6.26 -18.07 8.73
N THR A 349 5.66 -17.62 9.82
CA THR A 349 4.20 -17.45 9.97
C THR A 349 3.61 -16.36 9.07
N GLN A 350 4.34 -15.29 8.76
CA GLN A 350 3.89 -14.23 7.86
C GLN A 350 4.11 -14.63 6.39
N LEU A 351 5.15 -15.41 6.08
CA LEU A 351 5.30 -16.07 4.77
C LEU A 351 4.15 -17.07 4.53
N LEU A 352 3.80 -17.90 5.52
CA LEU A 352 2.69 -18.86 5.43
C LEU A 352 1.31 -18.19 5.34
N ARG A 353 1.10 -17.04 6.00
CA ARG A 353 -0.12 -16.23 5.85
C ARG A 353 -0.20 -15.61 4.45
N SER A 354 0.88 -15.03 3.94
CA SER A 354 0.91 -14.48 2.57
C SER A 354 0.68 -15.53 1.48
N SER A 355 1.01 -16.81 1.73
CA SER A 355 0.74 -17.91 0.79
C SER A 355 -0.66 -18.51 0.90
N THR A 356 -1.43 -18.20 1.95
CA THR A 356 -2.75 -18.81 2.21
C THR A 356 -3.91 -17.82 2.17
N SER A 357 -3.63 -16.53 2.08
CA SER A 357 -4.66 -15.49 1.95
C SER A 357 -4.39 -14.59 0.74
N ASP A 358 -5.41 -14.35 -0.09
CA ASP A 358 -5.41 -13.28 -1.11
C ASP A 358 -5.33 -11.86 -0.50
N THR A 359 -5.32 -11.74 0.83
CA THR A 359 -5.02 -10.48 1.52
C THR A 359 -3.52 -10.23 1.57
N ALA A 360 -3.12 -9.07 1.03
CA ALA A 360 -1.74 -8.58 0.96
C ALA A 360 -0.99 -8.72 2.31
N ALA A 361 0.32 -8.98 2.26
CA ALA A 361 1.15 -9.06 3.45
C ALA A 361 1.11 -7.73 4.24
N PRO A 362 1.33 -7.73 5.58
CA PRO A 362 1.35 -6.52 6.39
C PRO A 362 2.28 -5.43 5.80
N GLY A 363 1.70 -4.32 5.38
CA GLY A 363 2.39 -3.17 4.79
C GLY A 363 2.67 -3.24 3.29
N GLN A 364 2.09 -4.19 2.54
CA GLN A 364 1.92 -4.05 1.09
C GLN A 364 0.64 -3.25 0.80
N ALA A 365 0.65 -2.43 -0.26
CA ALA A 365 -0.57 -1.75 -0.68
C ALA A 365 -1.61 -2.82 -1.07
N PRO A 366 -2.88 -2.69 -0.66
CA PRO A 366 -3.92 -3.55 -1.19
C PRO A 366 -3.90 -3.42 -2.72
N THR A 367 -3.61 -4.52 -3.41
CA THR A 367 -3.71 -4.52 -4.87
C THR A 367 -5.18 -4.41 -5.22
N HIS A 368 -5.55 -3.29 -5.85
CA HIS A 368 -6.86 -3.16 -6.43
C HIS A 368 -6.89 -3.97 -7.72
N ALA A 369 -7.10 -5.28 -7.58
CA ALA A 369 -7.26 -6.21 -8.68
C ALA A 369 -8.63 -6.02 -9.33
N GLY A 370 -8.77 -4.95 -10.12
CA GLY A 370 -10.02 -4.65 -10.79
C GLY A 370 -10.00 -3.39 -11.65
N VAL A 371 -11.08 -3.23 -12.41
CA VAL A 371 -11.40 -2.03 -13.17
C VAL A 371 -12.55 -1.34 -12.43
N VAL A 372 -12.49 -0.03 -12.29
CA VAL A 372 -13.54 0.78 -11.63
C VAL A 372 -14.22 1.69 -12.63
N VAL A 373 -15.46 2.08 -12.34
CA VAL A 373 -16.17 3.10 -13.11
C VAL A 373 -15.82 4.47 -12.53
N GLY A 374 -15.45 5.40 -13.39
CA GLY A 374 -15.22 6.80 -13.07
C GLY A 374 -16.02 7.72 -13.97
N VAL A 375 -16.11 8.99 -13.59
CA VAL A 375 -16.79 10.05 -14.36
C VAL A 375 -15.78 11.10 -14.76
N VAL A 376 -15.74 11.46 -16.05
CA VAL A 376 -14.81 12.47 -16.56
C VAL A 376 -15.21 13.86 -16.09
N VAL A 377 -14.30 14.58 -15.44
CA VAL A 377 -14.54 15.95 -14.95
C VAL A 377 -13.80 17.00 -15.77
N ALA A 378 -12.66 16.65 -16.36
CA ALA A 378 -11.90 17.53 -17.24
C ALA A 378 -11.18 16.73 -18.33
N VAL A 379 -10.92 17.38 -19.47
CA VAL A 379 -10.25 16.79 -20.63
C VAL A 379 -9.11 17.70 -21.04
N ASP A 380 -7.92 17.13 -21.19
CA ASP A 380 -6.75 17.78 -21.77
C ASP A 380 -6.47 17.18 -23.17
N PRO A 381 -6.86 17.88 -24.24
CA PRO A 381 -6.66 17.39 -25.60
C PRO A 381 -5.19 17.29 -26.02
N GLU A 382 -4.30 18.15 -25.50
CA GLU A 382 -2.90 18.19 -25.96
C GLU A 382 -2.11 16.97 -25.50
N SER A 383 -2.39 16.49 -24.29
CA SER A 383 -1.69 15.35 -23.69
C SER A 383 -2.46 14.03 -23.80
N HIS A 384 -3.67 14.04 -24.40
CA HIS A 384 -4.59 12.89 -24.49
C HIS A 384 -4.91 12.29 -23.11
N ARG A 385 -5.15 13.18 -22.13
CA ARG A 385 -5.42 12.84 -20.73
C ARG A 385 -6.75 13.41 -20.26
N VAL A 386 -7.31 12.78 -19.25
CA VAL A 386 -8.56 13.22 -18.61
C VAL A 386 -8.46 13.15 -17.11
N GLU A 387 -9.10 14.08 -16.42
CA GLU A 387 -9.31 13.97 -14.98
C GLU A 387 -10.60 13.20 -14.73
N VAL A 388 -10.54 12.25 -13.80
CA VAL A 388 -11.65 11.35 -13.49
C VAL A 388 -11.98 11.44 -12.01
N GLU A 389 -13.27 11.51 -11.71
CA GLU A 389 -13.81 11.34 -10.37
C GLU A 389 -14.20 9.89 -10.15
N LEU A 390 -13.85 9.33 -8.99
CA LEU A 390 -14.11 7.94 -8.61
C LEU A 390 -15.23 7.87 -7.56
N PRO A 391 -16.52 7.82 -7.97
CA PRO A 391 -17.65 7.97 -7.05
C PRO A 391 -17.76 6.85 -5.99
N GLY A 392 -17.13 5.69 -6.22
CA GLY A 392 -17.11 4.58 -5.26
C GLY A 392 -16.17 4.78 -4.06
N ARG A 393 -15.44 5.90 -3.96
CA ARG A 393 -14.42 6.13 -2.92
C ARG A 393 -14.74 7.32 -2.03
N SER A 394 -14.92 8.51 -2.61
CA SER A 394 -15.45 9.70 -1.92
C SER A 394 -15.89 10.75 -2.95
N GLU A 395 -16.75 11.69 -2.54
CA GLU A 395 -17.25 12.79 -3.39
C GLU A 395 -16.13 13.77 -3.84
N GLU A 396 -14.92 13.67 -3.28
CA GLU A 396 -13.78 14.53 -3.61
C GLU A 396 -12.58 13.76 -4.18
N ASP A 397 -12.72 12.46 -4.47
CA ASP A 397 -11.61 11.63 -4.98
C ASP A 397 -11.43 11.83 -6.50
N ARG A 398 -10.83 12.96 -6.86
CA ARG A 398 -10.44 13.29 -8.25
C ARG A 398 -9.01 12.87 -8.51
N THR A 399 -8.78 12.18 -9.61
CA THR A 399 -7.43 11.83 -10.05
C THR A 399 -6.65 13.06 -10.53
N ASP A 400 -5.33 12.90 -10.73
CA ASP A 400 -4.57 13.74 -11.66
C ASP A 400 -4.94 13.39 -13.11
N PRO A 401 -4.50 14.17 -14.12
CA PRO A 401 -4.68 13.83 -15.53
C PRO A 401 -4.19 12.41 -15.89
N VAL A 402 -5.16 11.55 -16.19
CA VAL A 402 -5.02 10.13 -16.48
C VAL A 402 -4.90 9.90 -17.98
N PRO A 403 -3.96 9.09 -18.46
CA PRO A 403 -3.88 8.77 -19.88
C PRO A 403 -5.07 7.92 -20.34
N CYS A 404 -5.58 8.22 -21.53
CA CYS A 404 -6.60 7.41 -22.21
C CYS A 404 -5.96 6.44 -23.20
N VAL A 405 -6.37 5.17 -23.15
CA VAL A 405 -6.02 4.18 -24.17
C VAL A 405 -6.58 4.62 -25.52
N ALA A 406 -5.72 4.63 -26.53
CA ALA A 406 -6.08 4.92 -27.91
C ALA A 406 -5.73 3.74 -28.82
N LEU A 407 -6.60 3.45 -29.80
CA LEU A 407 -6.40 2.33 -30.71
C LEU A 407 -5.26 2.64 -31.69
N GLY A 408 -4.23 1.79 -31.72
CA GLY A 408 -3.11 1.91 -32.66
C GLY A 408 -2.24 3.15 -32.44
N ALA A 409 -2.22 3.71 -31.22
CA ALA A 409 -1.46 4.91 -30.88
C ALA A 409 0.05 4.74 -31.16
N GLY A 410 0.64 5.75 -31.80
CA GLY A 410 2.07 5.85 -32.04
C GLY A 410 2.46 7.20 -32.64
N PRO A 411 3.74 7.44 -32.92
CA PRO A 411 4.20 8.72 -33.46
C PRO A 411 3.48 9.07 -34.77
N GLY A 412 2.66 10.14 -34.76
CA GLY A 412 1.89 10.62 -35.91
C GLY A 412 0.78 9.70 -36.41
N ARG A 413 0.33 8.72 -35.61
CA ARG A 413 -0.72 7.76 -36.00
C ARG A 413 -1.57 7.31 -34.82
N GLY A 414 -2.83 6.97 -35.08
CA GLY A 414 -3.75 6.39 -34.10
C GLY A 414 -5.19 6.80 -34.34
N VAL A 415 -6.09 6.24 -33.54
CA VAL A 415 -7.47 6.70 -33.43
C VAL A 415 -7.59 7.56 -32.19
N GLU A 416 -7.89 8.85 -32.38
CA GLU A 416 -7.98 9.85 -31.33
C GLU A 416 -9.44 10.11 -30.96
N PHE A 417 -9.91 9.43 -29.92
CA PHE A 417 -11.23 9.64 -29.33
C PHE A 417 -11.09 9.83 -27.83
N LEU A 418 -11.15 11.08 -27.38
CA LEU A 418 -11.24 11.41 -25.96
C LEU A 418 -12.69 11.38 -25.49
N PRO A 419 -12.95 10.88 -24.27
CA PRO A 419 -14.26 10.98 -23.66
C PRO A 419 -14.60 12.45 -23.37
N SER A 420 -15.89 12.76 -23.34
CA SER A 420 -16.41 14.09 -23.01
C SER A 420 -16.59 14.25 -21.50
N VAL A 421 -16.70 15.50 -21.05
CA VAL A 421 -17.03 15.80 -19.65
C VAL A 421 -18.40 15.19 -19.31
N ASN A 422 -18.49 14.55 -18.15
CA ASN A 422 -19.60 13.73 -17.63
C ASN A 422 -19.76 12.34 -18.25
N ASP A 423 -18.89 11.91 -19.17
CA ASP A 423 -18.91 10.53 -19.66
C ASP A 423 -18.48 9.55 -18.55
N GLN A 424 -19.14 8.39 -18.49
CA GLN A 424 -18.69 7.29 -17.67
C GLN A 424 -17.56 6.54 -18.37
N VAL A 425 -16.47 6.30 -17.65
CA VAL A 425 -15.27 5.63 -18.17
C VAL A 425 -14.87 4.45 -17.28
N LEU A 426 -14.25 3.45 -17.90
CA LEU A 426 -13.58 2.38 -17.19
C LEU A 426 -12.13 2.78 -16.89
N VAL A 427 -11.77 2.78 -15.62
CA VAL A 427 -10.42 3.08 -15.14
C VAL A 427 -9.78 1.80 -14.62
N ALA A 428 -8.64 1.44 -15.18
CA ALA A 428 -7.79 0.37 -14.66
C ALA A 428 -6.60 0.96 -13.90
N PHE A 429 -6.06 0.19 -12.97
CA PHE A 429 -4.90 0.57 -12.18
C PHE A 429 -3.73 -0.35 -12.55
N LEU A 430 -2.68 0.21 -13.14
CA LEU A 430 -1.50 -0.55 -13.51
C LEU A 430 -0.88 -1.18 -12.24
N ASP A 431 -0.55 -2.47 -12.29
CA ASP A 431 -0.11 -3.28 -11.16
C ASP A 431 -1.03 -3.22 -9.92
N GLY A 432 -2.32 -2.85 -10.09
CA GLY A 432 -3.28 -2.72 -9.01
C GLY A 432 -3.05 -1.49 -8.11
N ARG A 433 -2.31 -0.48 -8.58
CA ARG A 433 -1.94 0.72 -7.81
C ARG A 433 -2.81 1.91 -8.16
N LEU A 434 -3.46 2.52 -7.17
CA LEU A 434 -4.30 3.71 -7.41
C LEU A 434 -3.52 4.93 -7.90
N ALA A 435 -2.22 5.00 -7.60
CA ALA A 435 -1.35 6.08 -8.06
C ALA A 435 -1.08 6.06 -9.58
N THR A 436 -1.36 4.93 -10.26
CA THR A 436 -1.12 4.73 -11.70
C THR A 436 -2.39 4.31 -12.43
N PRO A 437 -3.40 5.20 -12.50
CA PRO A 437 -4.63 4.94 -13.26
C PRO A 437 -4.38 5.04 -14.77
N VAL A 438 -5.20 4.31 -15.55
CA VAL A 438 -5.33 4.43 -17.00
C VAL A 438 -6.80 4.29 -17.40
N VAL A 439 -7.29 5.16 -18.29
CA VAL A 439 -8.66 5.05 -18.82
C VAL A 439 -8.65 4.08 -20.00
N LEU A 440 -9.44 2.99 -19.89
CA LEU A 440 -9.55 1.97 -20.93
C LEU A 440 -10.51 2.37 -22.06
N GLY A 441 -11.54 3.16 -21.73
CA GLY A 441 -12.57 3.61 -22.66
C GLY A 441 -13.85 4.03 -21.93
N SER A 442 -14.83 4.50 -22.71
CA SER A 442 -16.13 4.96 -22.20
C SER A 442 -17.17 3.84 -22.18
N LEU A 443 -18.12 3.97 -21.26
CA LEU A 443 -19.32 3.15 -21.18
C LEU A 443 -20.55 3.96 -21.61
N TRP A 444 -21.43 3.31 -22.35
CA TRP A 444 -22.80 3.82 -22.50
C TRP A 444 -23.58 3.58 -21.21
N THR A 445 -24.41 4.54 -20.84
CA THR A 445 -25.27 4.45 -19.67
C THR A 445 -26.66 3.97 -20.07
N GLU A 446 -27.46 3.49 -19.12
CA GLU A 446 -28.87 3.18 -19.40
C GLU A 446 -29.67 4.42 -19.84
N ALA A 447 -29.23 5.63 -19.45
CA ALA A 447 -29.83 6.89 -19.87
C ALA A 447 -29.48 7.25 -21.33
N GLU A 448 -28.32 6.80 -21.81
CA GLU A 448 -27.82 7.05 -23.17
C GLU A 448 -27.34 5.75 -23.83
N PRO A 449 -28.24 4.83 -24.20
CA PRO A 449 -27.83 3.60 -24.87
C PRO A 449 -27.48 3.86 -26.35
N PRO A 450 -26.59 3.07 -26.95
CA PRO A 450 -26.37 3.12 -28.39
C PRO A 450 -27.65 2.66 -29.10
N SER A 451 -28.11 3.43 -30.09
CA SER A 451 -29.25 3.03 -30.92
C SER A 451 -28.83 2.05 -32.02
N GLY A 452 -29.69 1.12 -32.45
CA GLY A 452 -29.44 0.24 -33.60
C GLY A 452 -29.91 -1.21 -33.44
N THR A 453 -29.77 -1.99 -34.51
CA THR A 453 -29.85 -3.46 -34.50
C THR A 453 -28.44 -4.06 -34.46
N ALA A 454 -28.34 -5.37 -34.21
CA ALA A 454 -27.05 -6.09 -34.15
C ALA A 454 -26.26 -6.06 -35.48
N ASP A 455 -26.95 -5.82 -36.59
CA ASP A 455 -26.38 -5.80 -37.95
C ASP A 455 -25.74 -4.46 -38.33
N VAL A 456 -25.92 -3.43 -37.49
CA VAL A 456 -25.44 -2.08 -37.77
C VAL A 456 -24.23 -1.73 -36.90
N ARG A 457 -23.07 -1.51 -37.52
CA ARG A 457 -21.83 -1.04 -36.88
C ARG A 457 -21.60 0.43 -37.18
N ARG A 458 -21.30 1.24 -36.18
CA ARG A 458 -21.19 2.70 -36.34
C ARG A 458 -20.02 3.32 -35.60
N ILE A 459 -19.42 4.32 -36.24
CA ILE A 459 -18.60 5.34 -35.59
C ILE A 459 -19.42 6.62 -35.61
N ARG A 460 -19.77 7.14 -34.43
CA ARG A 460 -20.67 8.29 -34.29
C ARG A 460 -20.06 9.32 -33.36
N THR A 461 -20.03 10.56 -33.82
CA THR A 461 -19.76 11.75 -32.99
C THR A 461 -21.05 12.56 -32.84
N THR A 462 -20.98 13.68 -32.12
CA THR A 462 -22.12 14.62 -31.97
C THR A 462 -22.59 15.21 -33.29
N ALA A 463 -21.75 15.21 -34.34
CA ALA A 463 -22.04 15.83 -35.63
C ALA A 463 -21.94 14.89 -36.85
N HIS A 464 -21.20 13.78 -36.76
CA HIS A 464 -20.91 12.92 -37.92
C HIS A 464 -21.16 11.45 -37.61
N THR A 465 -21.46 10.66 -38.62
CA THR A 465 -21.66 9.21 -38.48
C THR A 465 -21.14 8.47 -39.71
N VAL A 466 -20.34 7.44 -39.46
CA VAL A 466 -19.98 6.39 -40.43
C VAL A 466 -20.71 5.12 -40.02
N THR A 467 -21.53 4.58 -40.92
CA THR A 467 -22.40 3.41 -40.69
C THR A 467 -22.04 2.30 -41.66
N LEU A 468 -21.86 1.10 -41.14
CA LEU A 468 -21.77 -0.16 -41.87
C LEU A 468 -23.00 -0.97 -41.48
N ASP A 469 -23.92 -1.17 -42.41
CA ASP A 469 -25.14 -1.93 -42.22
C ASP A 469 -25.02 -3.22 -43.01
N ASP A 470 -25.00 -4.36 -42.33
CA ASP A 470 -24.92 -5.69 -42.96
C ASP A 470 -26.26 -6.43 -42.89
N THR A 471 -27.37 -5.69 -42.81
CA THR A 471 -28.72 -6.28 -42.90
C THR A 471 -28.90 -6.94 -44.26
N GLU A 472 -29.24 -8.23 -44.26
CA GLU A 472 -29.38 -9.03 -45.48
C GLU A 472 -30.32 -8.38 -46.52
N GLY A 473 -29.81 -8.19 -47.75
CA GLY A 473 -30.53 -7.56 -48.85
C GLY A 473 -30.73 -6.05 -48.72
N LYS A 474 -30.05 -5.41 -47.76
CA LYS A 474 -30.05 -3.95 -47.51
C LYS A 474 -28.66 -3.45 -47.10
N GLU A 475 -27.62 -4.19 -47.44
CA GLU A 475 -26.26 -3.90 -47.02
C GLU A 475 -25.83 -2.52 -47.57
N GLN A 476 -25.18 -1.71 -46.73
CA GLN A 476 -24.74 -0.38 -47.15
C GLN A 476 -23.65 0.20 -46.25
N VAL A 477 -22.84 1.08 -46.85
CA VAL A 477 -21.91 1.98 -46.13
C VAL A 477 -22.40 3.40 -46.27
N VAL A 478 -22.62 4.10 -45.16
CA VAL A 478 -23.15 5.47 -45.15
C VAL A 478 -22.25 6.38 -44.31
N ILE A 479 -21.72 7.44 -44.93
CA ILE A 479 -21.08 8.57 -44.24
C ILE A 479 -22.07 9.73 -44.25
N SER A 480 -22.35 10.30 -43.08
CA SER A 480 -23.35 11.37 -42.94
C SER A 480 -22.93 12.43 -41.94
N ASP A 481 -23.38 13.66 -42.18
CA ASP A 481 -23.31 14.76 -41.21
C ASP A 481 -24.69 15.07 -40.60
N LYS A 482 -24.69 15.81 -39.50
CA LYS A 482 -25.91 16.31 -38.83
C LYS A 482 -26.72 17.28 -39.71
N GLY A 483 -26.09 17.87 -40.72
CA GLY A 483 -26.70 18.79 -41.68
C GLY A 483 -27.57 18.10 -42.73
N GLY A 484 -27.41 16.80 -42.94
CA GLY A 484 -28.15 15.98 -43.91
C GLY A 484 -27.41 15.68 -45.21
N SER A 485 -26.11 15.98 -45.32
CA SER A 485 -25.28 15.54 -46.45
C SER A 485 -24.82 14.10 -46.23
N THR A 486 -24.77 13.31 -47.30
CA THR A 486 -24.49 11.86 -47.22
C THR A 486 -23.66 11.36 -48.40
N VAL A 487 -22.81 10.38 -48.13
CA VAL A 487 -22.20 9.49 -49.12
C VAL A 487 -22.64 8.07 -48.79
N THR A 488 -23.32 7.43 -49.74
CA THR A 488 -23.90 6.09 -49.55
C THR A 488 -23.40 5.15 -50.62
N MET A 489 -22.94 3.96 -50.21
CA MET A 489 -22.62 2.83 -51.07
C MET A 489 -23.60 1.70 -50.73
N SER A 490 -24.48 1.34 -51.66
CA SER A 490 -25.57 0.39 -51.46
C SER A 490 -25.26 -1.01 -52.02
N HIS A 491 -25.93 -2.04 -51.50
CA HIS A 491 -25.78 -3.44 -51.95
C HIS A 491 -26.08 -3.68 -53.43
N ASP A 492 -26.92 -2.84 -54.05
CA ASP A 492 -27.25 -2.89 -55.48
C ASP A 492 -26.12 -2.36 -56.38
N GLY A 493 -25.00 -1.92 -55.78
CA GLY A 493 -23.85 -1.33 -56.47
C GLY A 493 -24.00 0.18 -56.71
N THR A 494 -25.08 0.81 -56.24
CA THR A 494 -25.29 2.25 -56.41
C THR A 494 -24.45 3.04 -55.40
N VAL A 495 -23.70 4.03 -55.90
CA VAL A 495 -23.02 5.04 -55.06
C VAL A 495 -23.74 6.38 -55.21
N THR A 496 -24.22 6.93 -54.10
CA THR A 496 -24.95 8.20 -54.05
C THR A 496 -24.19 9.22 -53.22
N VAL A 497 -23.89 10.37 -53.82
CA VAL A 497 -23.36 11.54 -53.11
C VAL A 497 -24.45 12.61 -53.08
N ARG A 498 -24.91 12.97 -51.89
CA ARG A 498 -25.95 13.98 -51.68
C ARG A 498 -25.39 15.08 -50.80
N ALA A 499 -25.36 16.30 -51.32
CA ALA A 499 -25.07 17.49 -50.53
C ALA A 499 -26.35 18.29 -50.30
N ARG A 500 -26.51 18.87 -49.11
CA ARG A 500 -27.69 19.71 -48.80
C ARG A 500 -27.61 21.11 -49.41
N HIS A 501 -26.42 21.71 -49.43
CA HIS A 501 -26.23 23.10 -49.85
C HIS A 501 -25.61 23.24 -51.24
N GLY A 502 -24.56 22.46 -51.54
CA GLY A 502 -23.91 22.48 -52.84
C GLY A 502 -22.91 21.34 -52.94
N LEU A 503 -22.70 20.85 -54.17
CA LEU A 503 -21.70 19.84 -54.48
C LEU A 503 -20.65 20.47 -55.39
N VAL A 504 -19.40 20.50 -54.93
CA VAL A 504 -18.25 21.02 -55.71
C VAL A 504 -17.28 19.86 -55.93
N LEU A 505 -16.91 19.63 -57.18
CA LEU A 505 -15.88 18.67 -57.59
C LEU A 505 -14.74 19.47 -58.22
N ASP A 506 -13.62 19.59 -57.51
CA ASP A 506 -12.45 20.37 -57.92
C ASP A 506 -11.21 19.47 -57.93
N ALA A 507 -10.52 19.41 -59.07
CA ALA A 507 -9.29 18.65 -59.26
C ALA A 507 -8.01 19.51 -59.15
N GLY A 508 -8.15 20.81 -58.85
CA GLY A 508 -7.03 21.76 -58.77
C GLY A 508 -6.30 21.88 -60.10
N ASP A 509 -4.99 21.61 -60.08
CA ASP A 509 -4.13 21.61 -61.29
C ASP A 509 -4.19 20.30 -62.09
N GLY A 510 -4.95 19.30 -61.61
CA GLY A 510 -5.11 17.99 -62.26
C GLY A 510 -6.36 17.89 -63.15
N ASP A 511 -6.41 16.81 -63.94
CA ASP A 511 -7.57 16.52 -64.78
C ASP A 511 -8.68 15.81 -63.98
N ALA A 512 -9.94 16.23 -64.18
CA ALA A 512 -11.13 15.51 -63.75
C ALA A 512 -11.76 14.77 -64.93
N ALA A 513 -11.95 13.45 -64.81
CA ALA A 513 -12.56 12.63 -65.85
C ALA A 513 -13.76 11.83 -65.33
N ILE A 514 -14.87 11.84 -66.07
CA ILE A 514 -16.05 11.01 -65.81
C ILE A 514 -16.22 10.05 -66.99
N THR A 515 -16.08 8.75 -66.73
CA THR A 515 -16.20 7.70 -67.75
C THR A 515 -17.31 6.74 -67.35
N ALA A 516 -18.30 6.58 -68.21
CA ALA A 516 -19.35 5.59 -68.04
C ALA A 516 -19.79 5.04 -69.39
N ARG A 517 -20.38 3.84 -69.41
CA ARG A 517 -20.97 3.28 -70.64
C ARG A 517 -22.02 4.23 -71.22
N ASN A 518 -22.83 4.83 -70.35
CA ASN A 518 -23.81 5.86 -70.68
C ASN A 518 -23.75 6.94 -69.59
N VAL A 519 -23.81 8.21 -69.98
CA VAL A 519 -23.92 9.35 -69.07
C VAL A 519 -25.23 10.07 -69.36
N THR A 520 -26.04 10.31 -68.33
CA THR A 520 -27.25 11.13 -68.43
C THR A 520 -27.14 12.24 -67.40
N VAL A 521 -27.11 13.49 -67.87
CA VAL A 521 -27.10 14.67 -67.02
C VAL A 521 -28.49 15.30 -67.09
N THR A 522 -29.20 15.26 -65.97
CA THR A 522 -30.52 15.86 -65.84
C THR A 522 -30.40 17.12 -65.00
N VAL A 523 -30.62 18.28 -65.61
CA VAL A 523 -30.68 19.57 -64.90
C VAL A 523 -32.15 19.93 -64.70
N ALA A 524 -32.59 19.98 -63.45
CA ALA A 524 -33.99 20.23 -63.07
C ALA A 524 -34.10 21.45 -62.15
N ALA A 525 -33.80 22.66 -62.66
CA ALA A 525 -34.23 23.98 -62.15
C ALA A 525 -33.67 25.11 -63.04
N ASP A 526 -34.20 26.33 -62.90
CA ASP A 526 -33.96 27.61 -63.64
C ASP A 526 -32.50 28.14 -63.73
N GLY A 527 -31.49 27.26 -63.70
CA GLY A 527 -30.07 27.60 -63.70
C GLY A 527 -29.45 27.75 -65.10
N HIS A 528 -28.22 28.29 -65.13
CA HIS A 528 -27.36 28.34 -66.31
C HIS A 528 -26.30 27.24 -66.21
N MET A 529 -26.00 26.57 -67.32
CA MET A 529 -24.84 25.68 -67.44
C MET A 529 -23.75 26.46 -68.15
N ASP A 530 -22.67 26.78 -67.44
CA ASP A 530 -21.50 27.44 -68.01
C ASP A 530 -20.37 26.42 -68.20
N VAL A 531 -19.79 26.41 -69.39
CA VAL A 531 -18.66 25.53 -69.75
C VAL A 531 -17.56 26.41 -70.27
N ASP A 532 -16.80 26.98 -69.33
CA ASP A 532 -15.63 27.78 -69.64
C ASP A 532 -14.42 26.89 -69.89
N ARG A 533 -13.89 26.95 -71.10
CA ARG A 533 -12.63 26.31 -71.47
C ARG A 533 -11.54 27.37 -71.47
N LYS A 534 -10.60 27.33 -70.51
CA LYS A 534 -9.37 28.12 -70.63
C LYS A 534 -8.63 27.65 -71.90
N ALA A 535 -8.44 28.58 -72.84
CA ALA A 535 -7.76 28.35 -74.10
C ALA A 535 -6.26 28.10 -73.93
#